data_AF-A0A645CKH7-F1
#
_entry.id   AF-A0A645CKH7-F1
#
_cell.length_a   1.000
_cell.length_b   1.000
_cell.length_c   1.000
_cell.angle_alpha   90.00
_cell.angle_beta   90.00
_cell.angle_gamma   90.00
#
_symmetry.space_group_name_H-M   'P 1'
#
loop_
_entity.id
_entity.type
_entity.pdbx_description
1 polymer ?
#
loop_
_entity_poly.entity_id
_entity_poly.type
_entity_poly.pdbx_seq_one_letter_code
_entity_poly.pdbx_strand_id
1 'polypeptide(L)'
;MFCKKAAVISTTAGAGASQAIKGVAKTLFYWGVPFIRSYGIGVQAMNWESVKDKKKAKIDRDITKLAKKLSDAGAPRVNIKTKILFNMMRNMQKAGWGSSPVEKHYWSACGWLDKKRPWKD
;
A
#
# COMPACT_ATOMS: atom_id res chain seq x y z
N MET A 1 5.23 -2.13 -9.06
CA MET A 1 4.28 -1.83 -7.96
C MET A 1 3.23 -0.77 -8.32
N PHE A 2 3.55 0.16 -9.23
CA PHE A 2 2.76 1.36 -9.54
C PHE A 2 1.38 1.13 -10.17
N CYS A 3 1.04 -0.10 -10.53
CA CYS A 3 -0.27 -0.49 -11.07
C CYS A 3 -1.00 -1.50 -10.17
N LYS A 4 -0.54 -1.71 -8.93
CA LYS A 4 -1.14 -2.68 -8.00
C LYS A 4 -2.06 -2.00 -6.98
N LYS A 5 -3.06 -2.74 -6.52
CA LYS A 5 -3.89 -2.40 -5.35
C LYS A 5 -3.40 -3.19 -4.15
N ALA A 6 -3.42 -2.58 -2.97
CA ALA A 6 -3.06 -3.26 -1.72
C ALA A 6 -4.10 -3.00 -0.63
N ALA A 7 -4.37 -4.05 0.15
CA ALA A 7 -5.15 -4.00 1.37
C ALA A 7 -4.26 -4.40 2.55
N VAL A 8 -4.25 -3.60 3.61
CA VAL A 8 -3.51 -3.90 4.84
C VAL A 8 -4.53 -4.13 5.95
N ILE A 9 -4.64 -5.37 6.42
CA ILE A 9 -5.60 -5.77 7.44
C ILE A 9 -4.84 -6.17 8.70
N SER A 10 -5.28 -5.66 9.85
CA SER A 10 -4.73 -6.05 11.15
C SER A 10 -5.85 -6.23 12.17
N THR A 11 -5.82 -7.38 12.84
CA THR A 11 -6.73 -7.72 13.93
C THR A 11 -5.95 -7.87 15.20
N THR A 12 -6.46 -7.32 16.30
CA THR A 12 -5.81 -7.40 17.61
C THR A 12 -6.80 -7.79 18.69
N ALA A 13 -6.33 -8.35 19.81
CA ALA A 13 -7.17 -8.56 20.98
C ALA A 13 -7.57 -7.23 21.63
N GLY A 14 -6.70 -6.22 21.60
CA GLY A 14 -6.94 -4.89 22.16
C GLY A 14 -6.60 -3.77 21.18
N ALA A 15 -5.92 -2.73 21.66
CA ALA A 15 -5.41 -1.64 20.82
C ALA A 15 -4.21 -2.09 19.97
N GLY A 16 -3.81 -1.26 18.99
CA GLY A 16 -2.55 -1.43 18.26
C GLY A 16 -2.68 -1.74 16.76
N ALA A 17 -3.83 -2.26 16.30
CA ALA A 17 -4.04 -2.60 14.88
C ALA A 17 -3.70 -1.43 13.93
N SER A 18 -4.15 -0.22 14.25
CA SER A 18 -3.86 0.98 13.45
C SER A 18 -2.37 1.32 13.40
N GLN A 19 -1.62 1.07 14.48
CA GLN A 19 -0.19 1.37 14.52
C GLN A 19 0.60 0.35 13.69
N ALA A 20 0.25 -0.94 13.77
CA ALA A 20 0.84 -1.98 12.93
C ALA A 20 0.62 -1.69 11.44
N ILE A 21 -0.61 -1.29 11.07
CA ILE A 21 -0.96 -0.91 9.70
C ILE A 21 -0.11 0.24 9.17
N LYS A 22 0.19 1.26 9.99
CA LYS A 22 0.92 2.47 9.53
C LYS A 22 2.28 2.12 8.94
N GLY A 23 3.04 1.22 9.59
CA GLY A 23 4.36 0.81 9.10
C GLY A 23 4.26 0.16 7.72
N VAL A 24 3.39 -0.84 7.59
CA VAL A 24 3.18 -1.58 6.33
C VAL A 24 2.66 -0.66 5.21
N ALA A 25 1.65 0.17 5.51
CA ALA A 25 1.09 1.11 4.55
C ALA A 25 2.13 2.14 4.07
N LYS A 26 3.00 2.61 4.98
CA LYS A 26 4.10 3.51 4.65
C LYS A 26 5.09 2.81 3.71
N THR A 27 5.52 1.59 4.01
CA THR A 27 6.42 0.81 3.14
C THR A 27 5.83 0.62 1.74
N LEU A 28 4.56 0.22 1.63
CA LEU A 28 3.87 0.06 0.34
C LEU A 28 3.83 1.38 -0.46
N PHE A 29 3.64 2.51 0.23
CA PHE A 29 3.68 3.82 -0.40
C PHE A 29 5.06 4.14 -0.97
N TYR A 30 6.14 3.89 -0.21
CA TYR A 30 7.52 4.09 -0.70
C TYR A 30 7.89 3.15 -1.85
N TRP A 31 7.33 1.93 -1.88
CA TRP A 31 7.47 1.03 -3.02
C TRP A 31 6.64 1.46 -4.24
N GLY A 32 5.82 2.51 -4.12
CA GLY A 32 5.09 3.10 -5.22
C GLY A 32 3.69 2.53 -5.46
N VAL A 33 3.10 1.80 -4.51
CA VAL A 33 1.73 1.30 -4.63
C VAL A 33 0.74 2.49 -4.56
N PRO A 34 -0.04 2.77 -5.62
CA PRO A 34 -0.86 3.97 -5.69
C PRO A 34 -2.19 3.87 -4.92
N PHE A 35 -2.68 2.65 -4.72
CA PHE A 35 -3.96 2.37 -4.08
C PHE A 35 -3.73 1.48 -2.87
N ILE A 36 -3.76 2.11 -1.69
CA ILE A 36 -3.61 1.43 -0.41
C ILE A 36 -4.90 1.69 0.37
N ARG A 37 -5.51 0.61 0.87
CA ARG A 37 -6.62 0.66 1.82
C ARG A 37 -6.23 -0.15 3.03
N SER A 38 -6.72 0.26 4.18
CA SER A 38 -6.41 -0.41 5.43
C SER A 38 -7.65 -0.63 6.27
N TYR A 39 -7.61 -1.69 7.06
CA TYR A 39 -8.65 -2.02 8.01
C TYR A 39 -8.02 -2.59 9.29
N GLY A 40 -8.19 -1.86 10.39
CA GLY A 40 -7.69 -2.24 11.70
C GLY A 40 -8.85 -2.39 12.67
N ILE A 41 -8.91 -3.50 13.40
CA ILE A 41 -9.94 -3.69 14.42
C ILE A 41 -9.44 -4.51 15.63
N GLY A 42 -9.83 -4.07 16.82
CA GLY A 42 -9.73 -4.86 18.04
C GLY A 42 -10.92 -5.82 18.15
N VAL A 43 -10.70 -7.11 17.93
CA VAL A 43 -11.76 -8.14 17.97
C VAL A 43 -12.22 -8.36 19.41
N GLN A 44 -11.29 -8.42 20.38
CA GLN A 44 -11.56 -8.64 21.81
C GLN A 44 -12.33 -9.95 22.07
N ALA A 45 -11.95 -11.03 21.39
CA ALA A 45 -12.56 -12.35 21.54
C ALA A 45 -11.50 -13.44 21.27
N MET A 46 -11.67 -14.60 21.91
CA MET A 46 -10.75 -15.75 21.75
C MET A 46 -11.12 -16.61 20.53
N ASN A 47 -12.38 -16.59 20.12
CA ASN A 47 -12.89 -17.29 18.95
C ASN A 47 -13.95 -16.42 18.25
N TRP A 48 -14.31 -16.80 17.03
CA TRP A 48 -15.25 -16.00 16.23
C TRP A 48 -16.65 -16.01 16.83
N GLU A 49 -17.06 -17.13 17.41
CA GLU A 49 -18.39 -17.36 17.98
C GLU A 49 -18.66 -16.38 19.12
N SER A 50 -17.66 -16.12 19.97
CA SER A 50 -17.72 -15.20 21.12
C SER A 50 -17.62 -13.71 20.75
N VAL A 51 -17.40 -13.37 19.48
CA VAL A 51 -17.47 -11.97 19.03
C VAL A 51 -18.91 -11.50 19.12
N LYS A 52 -19.15 -10.39 19.84
CA LYS A 52 -20.46 -9.73 19.92
C LYS A 52 -21.05 -9.51 18.53
N ASP A 53 -22.33 -9.82 18.33
CA ASP A 53 -22.98 -9.75 17.01
C ASP A 53 -22.90 -8.36 16.37
N LYS A 54 -23.03 -7.30 17.18
CA LYS A 54 -22.82 -5.92 16.73
C LYS A 54 -21.43 -5.71 16.09
N LYS A 55 -20.41 -6.36 16.63
CA LYS A 55 -19.04 -6.29 16.11
C LYS A 55 -18.86 -7.18 14.88
N LYS A 56 -19.44 -8.37 14.84
CA LYS A 56 -19.48 -9.22 13.63
C LYS A 56 -20.11 -8.45 12.46
N ALA A 57 -21.30 -7.87 12.67
CA ALA A 57 -21.99 -7.07 11.67
C ALA A 57 -21.19 -5.85 11.20
N LYS A 58 -20.44 -5.21 12.11
CA LYS A 58 -19.52 -4.12 11.75
C LYS A 58 -18.37 -4.62 10.86
N ILE A 59 -17.73 -5.73 11.24
CA ILE A 59 -16.62 -6.32 10.48
C ILE A 59 -17.10 -6.69 9.09
N ASP A 60 -18.24 -7.38 8.99
CA ASP A 60 -18.81 -7.80 7.71
C ASP A 60 -19.09 -6.61 6.79
N ARG A 61 -19.73 -5.57 7.30
CA ARG A 61 -19.99 -4.33 6.54
C ARG A 61 -18.70 -3.65 6.07
N ASP A 62 -17.72 -3.52 6.95
CA ASP A 62 -16.48 -2.81 6.66
C ASP A 62 -15.63 -3.60 5.64
N ILE A 63 -15.55 -4.92 5.78
CA ILE A 63 -14.85 -5.81 4.84
C ILE A 63 -15.56 -5.87 3.49
N THR A 64 -16.89 -5.95 3.45
CA THR A 64 -17.66 -5.91 2.20
C THR A 64 -17.41 -4.59 1.45
N LYS A 65 -17.40 -3.46 2.17
CA LYS A 65 -17.08 -2.15 1.59
C LYS A 65 -15.63 -2.08 1.08
N LEU A 66 -14.69 -2.71 1.79
CA LEU A 66 -13.29 -2.79 1.37
C LEU A 66 -13.15 -3.64 0.09
N ALA A 67 -13.78 -4.82 0.06
CA ALA A 67 -13.79 -5.71 -1.09
C ALA A 67 -14.35 -5.02 -2.33
N LYS A 68 -15.49 -4.32 -2.21
CA LYS A 68 -16.09 -3.54 -3.30
C LYS A 68 -15.15 -2.45 -3.86
N LYS A 69 -14.33 -1.83 -2.99
CA LYS A 69 -13.34 -0.84 -3.44
C LYS A 69 -12.15 -1.47 -4.17
N LEU A 70 -11.85 -2.74 -3.89
CA LEU A 70 -10.74 -3.47 -4.49
C LEU A 70 -11.14 -4.20 -5.78
N SER A 71 -12.40 -4.64 -5.87
CA SER A 71 -12.94 -5.43 -6.99
C SER A 71 -13.07 -4.68 -8.31
N ASP A 72 -12.90 -3.36 -8.30
CA ASP A 72 -12.85 -2.58 -9.53
C ASP A 72 -11.76 -3.14 -10.47
N ALA A 73 -12.13 -3.48 -11.71
CA ALA A 73 -11.25 -4.12 -12.68
C ALA A 73 -10.14 -3.17 -13.19
N GLY A 74 -10.29 -1.86 -13.01
CA GLY A 74 -9.33 -0.87 -13.47
C GLY A 74 -8.01 -0.88 -12.69
N ALA A 75 -6.89 -0.76 -13.41
CA ALA A 75 -5.59 -0.48 -12.81
C ALA A 75 -5.65 0.86 -12.05
N PRO A 76 -5.17 0.91 -10.79
CA PRO A 76 -5.22 2.12 -10.01
C PRO A 76 -4.30 3.19 -10.61
N ARG A 77 -4.82 4.41 -10.75
CA ARG A 77 -4.03 5.55 -11.23
C ARG A 77 -3.05 6.02 -10.16
N VAL A 78 -1.80 6.26 -10.57
CA VAL A 78 -0.80 6.84 -9.67
C VAL A 78 -1.14 8.27 -9.29
N ASN A 79 -1.22 8.51 -7.99
CA ASN A 79 -1.51 9.83 -7.42
C ASN A 79 -0.30 10.79 -7.54
N ILE A 80 -0.56 12.09 -7.36
CA ILE A 80 0.47 13.14 -7.49
C ILE A 80 1.62 12.93 -6.47
N LYS A 81 1.31 12.53 -5.23
CA LYS A 81 2.31 12.33 -4.18
C LYS A 81 3.32 11.25 -4.57
N THR A 82 2.86 10.12 -5.08
CA THR A 82 3.73 9.03 -5.56
C THR A 82 4.56 9.46 -6.76
N LYS A 83 4.01 10.27 -7.69
CA LYS A 83 4.78 10.83 -8.82
C LYS A 83 5.90 11.76 -8.34
N ILE A 84 5.61 12.64 -7.39
CA ILE A 84 6.61 13.55 -6.81
C ILE A 84 7.72 12.73 -6.13
N LEU A 85 7.35 11.77 -5.28
CA LEU A 85 8.30 10.90 -4.58
C LEU A 85 9.21 10.15 -5.56
N PHE A 86 8.61 9.57 -6.61
CA PHE A 86 9.36 8.86 -7.64
C PHE A 86 10.36 9.78 -8.36
N ASN A 87 9.96 11.00 -8.73
CA ASN A 87 10.86 11.94 -9.41
C ASN A 87 11.99 12.42 -8.48
N MET A 88 11.72 12.59 -7.19
CA MET A 88 12.75 12.90 -6.19
C MET A 88 13.78 11.77 -6.11
N MET A 89 13.34 10.53 -5.95
CA MET A 89 14.22 9.35 -5.93
C MET A 89 15.00 9.21 -7.25
N ARG A 90 14.34 9.41 -8.40
CA ARG A 90 14.98 9.40 -9.72
C ARG A 90 16.14 10.39 -9.80
N ASN A 91 15.92 11.62 -9.31
CA ASN A 91 16.94 12.66 -9.34
C ASN A 91 18.11 12.31 -8.40
N MET A 92 17.83 11.74 -7.21
CA MET A 92 18.87 11.23 -6.31
C MET A 92 19.72 10.13 -6.98
N GLN A 93 19.09 9.17 -7.65
CA GLN A 93 19.80 8.11 -8.40
C GLN A 93 20.71 8.68 -9.50
N LYS A 94 20.25 9.72 -10.21
CA LYS A 94 21.05 10.42 -11.22
C LYS A 94 22.23 11.18 -10.65
N ALA A 95 22.03 11.85 -9.51
CA ALA A 95 23.07 12.58 -8.79
C ALA A 95 24.09 11.67 -8.10
N GLY A 96 23.89 10.34 -8.15
CA GLY A 96 24.77 9.38 -7.48
C GLY A 96 24.52 9.23 -5.98
N TRP A 97 23.43 9.81 -5.46
CA TRP A 97 22.99 9.67 -4.06
C TRP A 97 22.04 8.48 -3.85
N GLY A 98 22.08 7.49 -4.75
CA GLY A 98 21.33 6.25 -4.63
C GLY A 98 21.87 5.37 -3.50
N SER A 99 21.08 4.43 -3.02
CA SER A 99 21.49 3.55 -1.92
C SER A 99 22.50 2.48 -2.34
N SER A 100 22.53 2.11 -3.63
CA SER A 100 23.43 1.08 -4.14
C SER A 100 23.61 1.14 -5.67
N PRO A 101 24.77 0.73 -6.20
CA PRO A 101 24.98 0.55 -7.65
C PRO A 101 23.99 -0.42 -8.29
N VAL A 102 23.58 -1.47 -7.56
CA VAL A 102 22.62 -2.48 -8.03
C VAL A 102 21.24 -1.87 -8.23
N GLU A 103 20.83 -1.00 -7.30
CA GLU A 103 19.56 -0.28 -7.41
C GLU A 103 19.57 0.66 -8.63
N LYS A 104 20.66 1.41 -8.82
CA LYS A 104 20.81 2.28 -9.99
C LYS A 104 20.74 1.49 -11.30
N HIS A 105 21.39 0.31 -11.35
CA HIS A 105 21.32 -0.58 -12.52
C HIS A 105 19.88 -1.04 -12.79
N TYR A 106 19.13 -1.46 -11.77
CA TYR A 106 17.73 -1.84 -11.91
C TYR A 106 16.88 -0.68 -12.48
N TRP A 107 17.04 0.53 -11.94
CA TRP A 107 16.33 1.72 -12.44
C TRP A 107 16.69 2.05 -13.90
N SER A 108 17.95 1.86 -14.26
CA SER A 108 18.43 2.03 -15.64
C SER A 108 17.80 0.99 -16.58
N ALA A 109 17.81 -0.29 -16.19
CA ALA A 109 17.22 -1.38 -16.96
C ALA A 109 15.70 -1.19 -17.18
N CYS A 110 14.99 -0.64 -16.19
CA CYS A 110 13.58 -0.26 -16.34
C CYS A 110 13.37 1.02 -17.19
N GLY A 111 14.43 1.71 -17.59
CA GLY A 111 14.40 2.98 -18.32
C GLY A 111 13.88 4.17 -17.50
N TRP A 112 13.80 4.02 -16.17
CA TRP A 112 13.23 5.01 -15.25
C TRP A 112 14.13 6.22 -15.08
N LEU A 113 15.44 6.05 -15.28
CA LEU A 113 16.38 7.16 -15.35
C LEU A 113 16.14 8.01 -16.60
N ASP A 114 15.48 7.49 -17.63
CA ASP A 114 15.21 8.25 -18.87
C ASP A 114 13.78 8.77 -18.92
N LYS A 115 13.08 8.54 -20.03
CA LYS A 115 11.72 9.04 -20.28
C LYS A 115 10.63 8.06 -19.84
N LYS A 116 10.94 6.76 -19.64
CA LYS A 116 9.93 5.77 -19.22
C LYS A 116 9.44 6.05 -17.80
N ARG A 117 8.19 5.72 -17.52
CA ARG A 117 7.59 5.87 -16.19
C ARG A 117 6.85 4.59 -15.84
N PRO A 118 6.95 4.08 -14.60
CA PRO A 118 6.39 2.78 -14.22
C PRO A 118 4.86 2.71 -14.16
N TRP A 119 4.19 3.82 -14.45
CA TRP A 119 2.73 3.94 -14.53
C TRP A 119 2.25 4.37 -15.92
N LYS A 120 3.17 4.42 -16.88
CA LYS A 120 2.91 4.64 -18.29
C LYS A 120 3.47 3.42 -19.02
N ASP A 121 2.84 2.28 -18.77
CA ASP A 121 2.90 1.16 -19.71
C ASP A 121 1.86 1.43 -20.81
#